data_AF-A0A7C3NM33-F1
#
_entry.id   AF-A0A7C3NM33-F1
#
_cell.length_a   1.000
_cell.length_b   1.000
_cell.length_c   1.000
_cell.angle_alpha   90.00
_cell.angle_beta   90.00
_cell.angle_gamma   90.00
#
_symmetry.space_group_name_H-M   'P 1'
#
loop_
_entity.id
_entity.type
_entity.pdbx_description
1 polymer ?
#
loop_
_entity_poly.entity_id
_entity_poly.type
_entity_poly.pdbx_seq_one_letter_code
_entity_poly.pdbx_strand_id
1 'polypeptide(L)'
;MESIRHPEFPTYLRDRGLYEDIQKVLAAWKGSQESIPVITYDLEWRYDDACHFAWSLSAMFRAYNQVLWDEFPYCRSCLGQCCLRGGAFVAVFDLLALAWLEQPFPSLPERIDARADECIYRSVTGCLWHADWRTFKCWMFFCTGAHTVRHAQKPFPPSHPIVRRLGALLDERMPQPLRSYEQKHRMRLSASLLDPLAGTEALGQALDAILVAPLVRRFPWILPADRAPYYRDPIQHSEPIVMEDADWQALLCSLDQWLENQPGNARLVEGMPDPRMLEDIELLEWIALGKPAAGADLLAEMLQRYRRLSRSEPNDETARQIRRRIQRLLKELYATPSLF
;
A
#
# COMPACT_ATOMS: atom_id res chain seq x y z
N MET A 1 -5.24 -29.74 -11.44
CA MET A 1 -4.76 -28.70 -10.51
C MET A 1 -5.24 -27.37 -11.02
N GLU A 2 -6.28 -26.80 -10.43
CA GLU A 2 -6.66 -25.42 -10.73
C GLU A 2 -5.51 -24.50 -10.33
N SER A 3 -4.98 -23.72 -11.26
CA SER A 3 -3.99 -22.70 -10.90
C SER A 3 -4.73 -21.66 -10.07
N ILE A 4 -4.49 -21.62 -8.77
CA ILE A 4 -5.02 -20.57 -7.91
C ILE A 4 -4.43 -19.26 -8.44
N ARG A 5 -5.24 -18.49 -9.18
CA ARG A 5 -4.83 -17.18 -9.68
C ARG A 5 -4.61 -16.26 -8.49
N HIS A 6 -3.58 -15.42 -8.56
CA HIS A 6 -3.29 -14.44 -7.52
C HIS A 6 -4.56 -13.62 -7.17
N PRO A 7 -4.85 -13.32 -5.89
CA PRO A 7 -6.08 -12.63 -5.48
C PRO A 7 -6.27 -11.26 -6.14
N GLU A 8 -5.19 -10.55 -6.47
CA GLU A 8 -5.23 -9.26 -7.18
C GLU A 8 -5.42 -9.38 -8.71
N PHE A 9 -5.39 -10.58 -9.30
CA PHE A 9 -5.50 -10.75 -10.76
C PHE A 9 -6.83 -10.24 -11.36
N PRO A 10 -8.00 -10.45 -10.72
CA PRO A 10 -9.25 -9.83 -11.18
C PRO A 10 -9.19 -8.29 -11.18
N THR A 11 -8.51 -7.68 -10.21
CA THR A 11 -8.29 -6.23 -10.17
C THR A 11 -7.43 -5.78 -11.34
N TYR A 12 -6.34 -6.49 -11.63
CA TYR A 12 -5.51 -6.23 -12.82
C TYR A 12 -6.32 -6.26 -14.13
N LEU A 13 -7.17 -7.27 -14.34
CA LEU A 13 -7.98 -7.37 -15.56
C LEU A 13 -8.95 -6.18 -15.69
N ARG A 14 -9.52 -5.74 -14.56
CA ARG A 14 -10.40 -4.57 -14.50
C ARG A 14 -9.66 -3.29 -14.82
N ASP A 15 -8.52 -3.05 -14.17
CA ASP A 15 -7.69 -1.85 -14.38
C ASP A 15 -7.16 -1.78 -15.80
N ARG A 16 -6.83 -2.92 -16.41
CA ARG A 16 -6.46 -2.99 -17.83
C ARG A 16 -7.59 -2.51 -18.74
N GLY A 17 -8.82 -2.99 -18.51
CA GLY A 17 -9.99 -2.52 -19.27
C GLY A 17 -10.26 -1.03 -19.05
N LEU A 18 -10.11 -0.55 -17.82
CA LEU A 18 -10.26 0.87 -17.50
C LEU A 18 -9.18 1.73 -18.17
N TYR A 19 -7.94 1.27 -18.23
CA TYR A 19 -6.86 1.96 -18.92
C TYR A 19 -7.17 2.18 -20.41
N GLU A 20 -7.72 1.17 -21.10
CA GLU A 20 -8.16 1.29 -22.49
C GLU A 20 -9.28 2.33 -22.67
N ASP A 21 -10.22 2.41 -21.72
CA ASP A 21 -11.27 3.42 -21.73
C ASP A 21 -10.72 4.83 -21.47
N ILE A 22 -9.81 4.97 -20.50
CA ILE A 22 -9.09 6.21 -20.21
C ILE A 22 -8.36 6.74 -21.45
N GLN A 23 -7.66 5.89 -22.19
CA GLN A 23 -6.96 6.29 -23.41
C GLN A 23 -7.89 6.94 -24.44
N LYS A 24 -9.10 6.39 -24.63
CA LYS A 24 -10.11 6.97 -25.53
C LYS A 24 -10.56 8.34 -25.05
N VAL A 25 -10.77 8.51 -23.75
CA VAL A 25 -11.21 9.79 -23.19
C VAL A 25 -10.14 10.86 -23.31
N LEU A 26 -8.90 10.51 -22.98
CA LEU A 26 -7.77 11.41 -23.08
C LEU A 26 -7.51 11.83 -24.53
N ALA A 27 -7.69 10.92 -25.50
CA ALA A 27 -7.64 11.27 -26.92
C ALA A 27 -8.74 12.26 -27.33
N ALA A 28 -9.97 12.06 -26.84
CA ALA A 28 -11.09 12.96 -27.10
C ALA A 28 -10.86 14.35 -26.47
N TRP A 29 -10.36 14.41 -25.23
CA TRP A 29 -10.06 15.66 -24.55
C TRP A 29 -8.90 16.42 -25.21
N LYS A 30 -7.83 15.71 -25.60
CA LYS A 30 -6.72 16.29 -26.38
C LYS A 30 -7.22 16.91 -27.69
N GLY A 31 -8.17 16.25 -28.36
CA GLY A 31 -8.77 16.74 -29.60
C GLY A 31 -9.72 17.92 -29.44
N SER A 32 -10.43 18.04 -28.30
CA SER A 32 -11.40 19.11 -28.08
C SER A 32 -10.75 20.44 -27.66
N GLN A 33 -9.52 20.42 -27.14
CA GLN A 33 -8.83 21.58 -26.55
C GLN A 33 -9.62 22.29 -25.43
N GLU A 34 -10.63 21.61 -24.88
CA GLU A 34 -11.48 22.15 -23.83
C GLU A 34 -10.76 22.24 -22.50
N SER A 35 -11.14 23.22 -21.68
CA SER A 35 -10.70 23.33 -20.29
C SER A 35 -11.75 22.83 -19.30
N ILE A 36 -11.27 22.27 -18.19
CA ILE A 36 -12.10 21.75 -17.10
C ILE A 36 -11.86 22.61 -15.86
N PRO A 37 -12.80 23.50 -15.49
CA PRO A 37 -12.66 24.34 -14.31
C PRO A 37 -12.88 23.55 -13.02
N VAL A 38 -12.04 23.82 -12.01
CA VAL A 38 -12.14 23.28 -10.65
C VAL A 38 -12.16 24.44 -9.67
N ILE A 39 -13.31 25.11 -9.64
CA ILE A 39 -13.55 26.38 -8.94
C ILE A 39 -13.12 26.34 -7.47
N THR A 40 -13.31 25.20 -6.79
CA THR A 40 -12.98 25.06 -5.36
C THR A 40 -11.49 25.33 -5.04
N TYR A 41 -10.61 25.09 -6.00
CA TYR A 41 -9.15 25.17 -5.85
C TYR A 41 -8.51 26.23 -6.76
N ASP A 42 -9.34 27.06 -7.41
CA ASP A 42 -8.89 28.06 -8.40
C ASP A 42 -8.00 27.45 -9.49
N LEU A 43 -8.36 26.24 -9.95
CA LEU A 43 -7.66 25.51 -11.01
C LEU A 43 -8.51 25.44 -12.28
N GLU A 44 -7.82 25.38 -13.42
CA GLU A 44 -8.40 25.10 -14.72
C GLU A 44 -7.47 24.11 -15.43
N TRP A 45 -8.00 22.93 -15.77
CA TRP A 45 -7.22 21.90 -16.43
C TRP A 45 -7.41 21.94 -17.92
N ARG A 46 -6.31 22.03 -18.67
CA ARG A 46 -6.25 21.60 -20.06
C ARG A 46 -5.51 20.25 -20.13
N TYR A 47 -5.66 19.57 -21.26
CA TYR A 47 -4.97 18.29 -21.47
C TYR A 47 -3.46 18.39 -21.23
N ASP A 48 -2.81 19.41 -21.78
CA ASP A 48 -1.36 19.61 -21.64
C ASP A 48 -0.94 19.94 -20.20
N ASP A 49 -1.76 20.70 -19.47
CA ASP A 49 -1.51 21.01 -18.05
C ASP A 49 -1.60 19.76 -17.18
N ALA A 50 -2.58 18.89 -17.44
CA ALA A 50 -2.72 17.61 -16.73
C ALA A 50 -1.54 16.67 -17.03
N CYS A 51 -1.06 16.65 -18.27
CA CYS A 51 0.15 15.91 -18.65
C CYS A 51 1.39 16.45 -17.93
N HIS A 52 1.58 17.78 -17.92
CA HIS A 52 2.69 18.41 -17.21
C HIS A 52 2.64 18.14 -15.71
N PHE A 53 1.44 18.12 -15.11
CA PHE A 53 1.25 17.78 -13.71
C PHE A 53 1.65 16.33 -13.41
N ALA A 54 1.25 15.37 -14.24
CA ALA A 54 1.68 13.97 -14.10
C ALA A 54 3.20 13.81 -14.18
N TRP A 55 3.86 14.50 -15.11
CA TRP A 55 5.32 14.55 -15.21
C TRP A 55 5.97 15.17 -13.95
N SER A 56 5.40 16.26 -13.43
CA SER A 56 5.91 16.94 -12.24
C SER A 56 5.82 16.04 -11.00
N LEU A 57 4.72 15.28 -10.86
CA LEU A 57 4.59 14.28 -9.80
C LEU A 57 5.61 13.16 -9.96
N SER A 58 5.72 12.58 -11.16
CA SER A 58 6.74 11.56 -11.45
C SER A 58 8.14 12.05 -11.06
N ALA A 59 8.51 13.27 -11.46
CA ALA A 59 9.82 13.85 -11.13
C ALA A 59 10.02 14.07 -9.62
N MET A 60 8.99 14.56 -8.91
CA MET A 60 9.01 14.69 -7.46
C MET A 60 9.25 13.34 -6.78
N PHE A 61 8.51 12.30 -7.18
CA PHE A 61 8.66 10.97 -6.58
C PHE A 61 9.93 10.25 -6.98
N ARG A 62 10.47 10.47 -8.18
CA ARG A 62 11.80 9.99 -8.54
C ARG A 62 12.86 10.61 -7.62
N ALA A 63 12.78 11.91 -7.34
CA ALA A 63 13.70 12.57 -6.41
C ALA A 63 13.53 12.08 -4.97
N TYR A 64 12.28 11.89 -4.51
CA TYR A 64 11.96 11.31 -3.20
C TYR A 64 12.57 9.91 -3.05
N ASN A 65 12.33 9.02 -4.03
CA ASN A 65 12.86 7.67 -4.02
C ASN A 65 14.40 7.64 -4.12
N GLN A 66 15.01 8.59 -4.83
CA GLN A 66 16.47 8.69 -4.87
C GLN A 66 17.06 8.94 -3.48
N VAL A 67 16.45 9.84 -2.68
CA VAL A 67 16.88 10.06 -1.28
C VAL A 67 16.75 8.77 -0.46
N LEU A 68 15.64 8.04 -0.61
CA LEU A 68 15.48 6.73 0.03
C LEU A 68 16.52 5.73 -0.45
N TRP A 69 16.88 5.67 -1.73
CA TRP A 69 17.88 4.73 -2.22
C TRP A 69 19.31 5.08 -1.79
N ASP A 70 19.61 6.37 -1.68
CA ASP A 70 20.92 6.85 -1.29
C ASP A 70 21.15 6.68 0.21
N GLU A 71 20.12 6.89 1.03
CA GLU A 71 20.23 6.92 2.49
C GLU A 71 19.65 5.70 3.19
N PHE A 72 18.84 4.88 2.50
CA PHE A 72 18.21 3.68 3.07
C PHE A 72 18.87 2.39 2.57
N PRO A 73 19.59 1.64 3.43
CA PRO A 73 20.32 0.44 3.02
C PRO A 73 19.43 -0.65 2.40
N TYR A 74 18.19 -0.80 2.89
CA TYR A 74 17.28 -1.88 2.49
C TYR A 74 16.67 -1.70 1.10
N CYS A 75 16.49 -0.45 0.64
CA CYS A 75 15.93 -0.19 -0.67
C CYS A 75 16.89 -0.57 -1.82
N ARG A 76 18.21 -0.59 -1.56
CA ARG A 76 19.20 -1.08 -2.53
C ARG A 76 19.09 -2.59 -2.74
N SER A 77 18.75 -3.33 -1.69
CA SER A 77 18.63 -4.79 -1.72
C SER A 77 17.38 -5.28 -2.45
N CYS A 78 16.31 -4.48 -2.50
CA CYS A 78 15.13 -4.82 -3.30
C CYS A 78 15.24 -4.37 -4.75
N LEU A 79 16.28 -3.64 -5.16
CA LEU A 79 16.39 -3.05 -6.51
C LEU A 79 15.14 -2.22 -6.92
N GLY A 80 14.42 -1.67 -5.94
CA GLY A 80 13.13 -0.99 -6.18
C GLY A 80 11.93 -1.94 -6.42
N GLN A 81 12.01 -3.20 -5.97
CA GLN A 81 10.89 -4.15 -5.99
C GLN A 81 10.00 -3.92 -4.77
N CYS A 82 8.71 -3.64 -5.02
CA CYS A 82 7.65 -3.49 -4.03
C CYS A 82 7.46 -4.79 -3.20
N CYS A 83 7.41 -4.73 -1.87
CA CYS A 83 7.50 -5.90 -0.97
C CYS A 83 6.22 -6.30 -0.21
N LEU A 84 5.07 -5.64 -0.37
CA LEU A 84 3.87 -5.97 0.43
C LEU A 84 2.57 -5.87 -0.36
N ARG A 85 1.70 -6.88 -0.20
CA ARG A 85 0.28 -6.86 -0.58
C ARG A 85 -0.44 -5.70 0.13
N GLY A 86 -1.30 -4.97 -0.59
CA GLY A 86 -2.11 -3.89 -0.03
C GLY A 86 -1.46 -2.50 0.01
N GLY A 87 -0.14 -2.38 -0.19
CA GLY A 87 0.49 -1.08 -0.42
C GLY A 87 0.32 -0.56 -1.85
N ALA A 88 -0.02 -1.44 -2.80
CA ALA A 88 -0.12 -1.13 -4.23
C ALA A 88 -1.50 -0.65 -4.60
N PHE A 89 -1.83 0.57 -4.20
CA PHE A 89 -3.06 1.17 -4.68
C PHE A 89 -2.85 1.66 -6.12
N VAL A 90 -3.46 0.98 -7.09
CA VAL A 90 -3.66 1.52 -8.44
C VAL A 90 -4.93 2.34 -8.39
N ALA A 91 -4.78 3.63 -8.13
CA ALA A 91 -5.90 4.55 -8.25
C ALA A 91 -6.23 4.78 -9.73
N VAL A 92 -7.41 5.35 -9.99
CA VAL A 92 -7.75 5.88 -11.32
C VAL A 92 -6.69 6.87 -11.81
N PHE A 93 -6.11 7.63 -10.89
CA PHE A 93 -5.03 8.56 -11.22
C PHE A 93 -3.79 7.87 -11.80
N ASP A 94 -3.40 6.69 -11.30
CA ASP A 94 -2.25 5.95 -11.86
C ASP A 94 -2.47 5.58 -13.33
N LEU A 95 -3.70 5.17 -13.67
CA LEU A 95 -4.06 4.83 -15.05
C LEU A 95 -4.09 6.06 -15.94
N LEU A 96 -4.63 7.18 -15.42
CA LEU A 96 -4.62 8.47 -16.11
C LEU A 96 -3.18 8.94 -16.37
N ALA A 97 -2.32 8.85 -15.36
CA ALA A 97 -0.92 9.23 -15.46
C ALA A 97 -0.14 8.36 -16.44
N LEU A 98 -0.30 7.02 -16.41
CA LEU A 98 0.27 6.16 -17.44
C LEU A 98 -0.14 6.61 -18.84
N ALA A 99 -1.42 6.93 -19.03
CA ALA A 99 -1.93 7.33 -20.33
C ALA A 99 -1.42 8.72 -20.76
N TRP A 100 -1.30 9.70 -19.86
CA TRP A 100 -0.68 11.01 -20.14
C TRP A 100 0.82 10.90 -20.44
N LEU A 101 1.52 10.00 -19.77
CA LEU A 101 2.95 9.75 -19.97
C LEU A 101 3.22 8.85 -21.19
N GLU A 102 2.17 8.47 -21.92
CA GLU A 102 2.22 7.54 -23.06
C GLU A 102 2.91 6.22 -22.73
N GLN A 103 2.77 5.77 -21.48
CA GLN A 103 3.35 4.54 -20.96
C GLN A 103 2.35 3.40 -21.02
N PRO A 104 2.75 2.20 -21.46
CA PRO A 104 1.85 1.06 -21.52
C PRO A 104 1.44 0.61 -20.11
N PHE A 105 0.19 0.17 -19.96
CA PHE A 105 -0.20 -0.59 -18.79
C PHE A 105 0.57 -1.92 -18.76
N PRO A 106 1.18 -2.32 -17.63
CA PRO A 106 2.01 -3.53 -17.57
C PRO A 106 1.23 -4.76 -18.00
N SER A 107 1.80 -5.57 -18.88
CA SER A 107 1.20 -6.85 -19.27
C SER A 107 1.64 -7.96 -18.31
N LEU A 108 0.69 -8.57 -17.61
CA LEU A 108 0.94 -9.74 -16.78
C LEU A 108 0.75 -11.04 -17.57
N PRO A 109 1.60 -12.06 -17.36
CA PRO A 109 1.37 -13.40 -17.90
C PRO A 109 0.09 -14.02 -17.31
N GLU A 110 -0.48 -15.01 -18.02
CA GLU A 110 -1.65 -15.75 -17.53
C GLU A 110 -1.39 -16.47 -16.20
N ARG A 111 -0.13 -16.89 -15.99
CA ARG A 111 0.36 -17.48 -14.75
C ARG A 111 1.30 -16.50 -14.07
N ILE A 112 0.89 -16.03 -12.90
CA ILE A 112 1.68 -15.18 -12.03
C ILE A 112 2.43 -16.07 -11.04
N ASP A 113 3.74 -15.97 -11.02
CA ASP A 113 4.59 -16.73 -10.09
C ASP A 113 4.70 -16.07 -8.70
N ALA A 114 4.17 -14.85 -8.55
CA ALA A 114 4.07 -14.16 -7.27
C ALA A 114 3.14 -14.91 -6.31
N ARG A 115 3.56 -15.05 -5.06
CA ARG A 115 2.72 -15.55 -3.97
C ARG A 115 1.60 -14.56 -3.66
N ALA A 116 0.56 -15.02 -2.97
CA ALA A 116 -0.61 -14.20 -2.65
C ALA A 116 -0.32 -12.92 -1.86
N ASP A 117 0.82 -12.86 -1.16
CA ASP A 117 1.34 -11.75 -0.36
C ASP A 117 2.35 -10.87 -1.12
N GLU A 118 2.71 -11.24 -2.35
CA GLU A 118 3.68 -10.52 -3.18
C GLU A 118 3.00 -9.64 -4.24
N CYS A 119 3.68 -8.58 -4.68
CA CYS A 119 3.16 -7.72 -5.74
C CYS A 119 3.07 -8.49 -7.07
N ILE A 120 1.89 -8.50 -7.72
CA ILE A 120 1.67 -9.17 -9.01
C ILE A 120 2.52 -8.64 -10.17
N TYR A 121 3.06 -7.42 -10.01
CA TYR A 121 3.90 -6.78 -11.02
C TYR A 121 5.39 -7.07 -10.84
N ARG A 122 5.75 -7.93 -9.88
CA ARG A 122 7.11 -8.44 -9.74
C ARG A 122 7.35 -9.57 -10.73
N SER A 123 8.45 -9.47 -11.47
CA SER A 123 8.95 -10.53 -12.34
C SER A 123 10.40 -10.88 -11.99
N VAL A 124 10.93 -11.93 -12.61
CA VAL A 124 12.35 -12.32 -12.49
C VAL A 124 13.31 -11.24 -13.00
N THR A 125 12.85 -10.34 -13.87
CA THR A 125 13.65 -9.23 -14.42
C THR A 125 13.43 -7.90 -13.69
N GLY A 126 12.53 -7.85 -12.70
CA GLY A 126 12.27 -6.67 -11.88
C GLY A 126 10.79 -6.28 -11.86
N CYS A 127 10.52 -4.99 -11.62
CA CYS A 127 9.17 -4.44 -11.65
C CYS A 127 8.70 -4.26 -13.09
N LEU A 128 7.49 -4.73 -13.41
CA LEU A 128 6.87 -4.59 -14.72
C LEU A 128 6.33 -3.17 -14.98
N TRP A 129 6.27 -2.30 -13.97
CA TRP A 129 5.94 -0.90 -14.15
C TRP A 129 7.09 -0.13 -14.80
N HIS A 130 6.75 0.78 -15.71
CA HIS A 130 7.74 1.62 -16.39
C HIS A 130 8.55 2.45 -15.39
N ALA A 131 9.84 2.69 -15.68
CA ALA A 131 10.75 3.36 -14.75
C ALA A 131 10.30 4.76 -14.32
N ASP A 132 9.60 5.48 -15.20
CA ASP A 132 9.09 6.83 -14.93
C ASP A 132 7.86 6.84 -14.02
N TRP A 133 7.07 5.76 -13.98
CA TRP A 133 5.89 5.70 -13.12
C TRP A 133 6.04 4.76 -11.93
N ARG A 134 6.93 3.76 -12.01
CA ARG A 134 7.13 2.79 -10.93
C ARG A 134 7.47 3.45 -9.60
N THR A 135 8.16 4.59 -9.60
CA THR A 135 8.49 5.33 -8.37
C THR A 135 7.27 6.01 -7.76
N PHE A 136 6.30 6.44 -8.57
CA PHE A 136 5.00 6.93 -8.11
C PHE A 136 4.10 5.77 -7.71
N LYS A 137 4.19 4.58 -8.32
CA LYS A 137 3.37 3.46 -7.83
C LYS A 137 3.95 2.81 -6.58
N CYS A 138 5.27 2.68 -6.50
CA CYS A 138 5.99 2.03 -5.40
C CYS A 138 6.50 3.00 -4.32
N TRP A 139 6.22 4.31 -4.41
CA TRP A 139 6.41 5.17 -3.25
C TRP A 139 5.54 4.67 -2.10
N MET A 140 6.02 4.83 -0.87
CA MET A 140 5.28 4.42 0.33
C MET A 140 5.17 2.90 0.53
N PHE A 141 6.08 2.12 -0.04
CA PHE A 141 6.26 0.74 0.40
C PHE A 141 7.49 0.60 1.26
N PHE A 142 7.27 0.16 2.49
CA PHE A 142 8.35 -0.40 3.27
C PHE A 142 8.83 -1.69 2.59
N CYS A 143 10.11 -1.72 2.25
CA CYS A 143 10.78 -2.96 1.92
C CYS A 143 10.88 -3.78 3.20
N THR A 144 10.15 -4.88 3.30
CA THR A 144 10.33 -5.87 4.39
C THR A 144 11.61 -6.69 4.24
N GLY A 145 12.32 -6.51 3.12
CA GLY A 145 13.48 -7.29 2.75
C GLY A 145 13.08 -8.72 2.35
N ALA A 146 13.65 -9.24 1.27
CA ALA A 146 13.56 -10.68 0.96
C ALA A 146 14.30 -11.56 2.02
N HIS A 147 14.89 -10.94 3.04
CA HIS A 147 15.68 -11.57 4.07
C HIS A 147 15.16 -11.12 5.43
N THR A 148 14.39 -12.01 6.08
CA THR A 148 14.05 -11.95 7.50
C THR A 148 13.62 -10.57 8.00
N VAL A 149 12.31 -10.35 7.93
CA VAL A 149 11.35 -9.65 8.81
C VAL A 149 11.84 -9.06 10.17
N ARG A 150 13.02 -9.43 10.70
CA ARG A 150 13.63 -8.97 11.97
C ARG A 150 13.84 -7.45 12.13
N HIS A 151 13.58 -6.63 11.13
CA HIS A 151 13.80 -5.20 11.21
C HIS A 151 12.67 -4.40 10.55
N ALA A 152 11.42 -4.66 10.94
CA ALA A 152 10.39 -3.62 10.93
C ALA A 152 10.85 -2.49 11.89
N GLN A 153 11.81 -1.67 11.46
CA GLN A 153 12.22 -0.50 12.22
C GLN A 153 10.99 0.38 12.37
N LYS A 154 10.71 0.79 13.62
CA LYS A 154 9.70 1.80 13.90
C LYS A 154 9.86 2.96 12.91
N PRO A 155 8.77 3.52 12.37
CA PRO A 155 8.86 4.67 11.47
C PRO A 155 9.76 5.73 12.11
N PHE A 156 10.64 6.32 11.29
CA PHE A 156 11.58 7.31 11.79
C PHE A 156 10.85 8.43 12.51
N PRO A 157 11.35 8.90 13.67
CA PRO A 157 10.76 10.06 14.30
C PRO A 157 10.86 11.27 13.35
N PRO A 158 9.95 12.25 13.44
CA PRO A 158 9.98 13.45 12.60
C PRO A 158 11.32 14.23 12.63
N SER A 159 12.08 14.07 13.71
CA SER A 159 13.40 14.68 13.89
C SER A 159 14.53 13.98 13.11
N HIS A 160 14.28 12.79 12.56
CA HIS A 160 15.31 12.03 11.85
C HIS A 160 15.79 12.78 10.60
N PRO A 161 17.11 12.80 10.31
CA PRO A 161 17.67 13.54 9.17
C PRO A 161 17.02 13.18 7.82
N ILE A 162 16.78 11.89 7.58
CA ILE A 162 16.11 11.40 6.36
C ILE A 162 14.71 12.01 6.25
N VAL A 163 13.92 11.97 7.33
CA VAL A 163 12.55 12.49 7.35
C VAL A 163 12.53 13.99 7.08
N ARG A 164 13.44 14.74 7.69
CA ARG A 164 13.58 16.18 7.42
C ARG A 164 13.97 16.47 5.97
N ARG A 165 14.88 15.67 5.39
CA ARG A 165 15.31 15.82 4.00
C ARG A 165 14.17 15.48 3.03
N LEU A 166 13.45 14.39 3.27
CA LEU A 166 12.30 14.00 2.47
C LEU A 166 11.17 15.04 2.56
N GLY A 167 10.86 15.52 3.76
CA GLY A 167 9.87 16.59 3.98
C GLY A 167 10.24 17.88 3.25
N ALA A 168 11.51 18.31 3.34
CA ALA A 168 12.01 19.48 2.61
C ALA A 168 11.96 19.29 1.09
N LEU A 169 12.32 18.10 0.58
CA LEU A 169 12.25 17.79 -0.84
C LEU A 169 10.81 17.82 -1.37
N LEU A 170 9.88 17.23 -0.62
CA LEU A 170 8.46 17.27 -0.95
C LEU A 170 7.94 18.71 -0.92
N ASP A 171 8.32 19.51 0.09
CA ASP A 171 7.97 20.91 0.12
C ASP A 171 8.56 21.70 -1.07
N GLU A 172 9.80 21.47 -1.45
CA GLU A 172 10.41 22.17 -2.58
C GLU A 172 9.74 21.82 -3.90
N ARG A 173 9.36 20.54 -4.09
CA ARG A 173 8.95 19.99 -5.39
C ARG A 173 7.45 19.77 -5.54
N MET A 174 6.64 20.04 -4.51
CA MET A 174 5.19 19.88 -4.56
C MET A 174 4.60 20.74 -5.69
N PRO A 175 3.93 20.13 -6.69
CA PRO A 175 3.35 20.88 -7.78
C PRO A 175 2.25 21.85 -7.31
N GLN A 176 2.13 22.98 -8.00
CA GLN A 176 1.19 24.05 -7.63
C GLN A 176 -0.27 23.59 -7.44
N PRO A 177 -0.84 22.67 -8.26
CA PRO A 177 -2.19 22.18 -8.02
C PRO A 177 -2.40 21.51 -6.65
N LEU A 178 -1.40 20.79 -6.14
CA LEU A 178 -1.43 20.23 -4.78
C LEU A 178 -1.23 21.31 -3.71
N ARG A 179 -0.46 22.37 -4.01
CA ARG A 179 -0.37 23.53 -3.12
C ARG A 179 -1.72 24.25 -2.97
N SER A 180 -2.50 24.38 -4.05
CA SER A 180 -3.86 24.92 -3.97
C SER A 180 -4.76 24.08 -3.06
N TYR A 181 -4.64 22.75 -3.13
CA TYR A 181 -5.34 21.84 -2.23
C TYR A 181 -4.93 22.06 -0.76
N GLU A 182 -3.62 22.07 -0.47
CA GLU A 182 -3.09 22.31 0.87
C GLU A 182 -3.58 23.62 1.49
N GLN A 183 -3.58 24.71 0.71
CA GLN A 183 -4.07 26.01 1.16
C GLN A 183 -5.55 25.98 1.50
N LYS A 184 -6.37 25.33 0.65
CA LYS A 184 -7.81 25.22 0.85
C LYS A 184 -8.16 24.46 2.12
N HIS A 185 -7.44 23.37 2.39
CA HIS A 185 -7.67 22.48 3.53
C HIS A 185 -6.84 22.84 4.78
N ARG A 186 -6.00 23.87 4.70
CA ARG A 186 -5.09 24.31 5.79
C ARG A 186 -4.22 23.17 6.32
N MET A 187 -3.71 22.34 5.42
CA MET A 187 -2.89 21.18 5.75
C MET A 187 -1.58 21.19 4.97
N ARG A 188 -0.65 20.32 5.35
CA ARG A 188 0.57 20.04 4.59
C ARG A 188 0.57 18.57 4.21
N LEU A 189 0.43 18.28 2.92
CA LEU A 189 0.51 16.91 2.41
C LEU A 189 1.86 16.31 2.75
N SER A 190 2.94 17.08 2.64
CA SER A 190 4.31 16.63 2.99
C SER A 190 4.45 16.07 4.40
N ALA A 191 3.61 16.47 5.37
CA ALA A 191 3.60 15.90 6.71
C ALA A 191 3.00 14.49 6.73
N SER A 192 1.92 14.26 5.98
CA SER A 192 1.27 12.94 5.84
C SER A 192 2.08 11.99 4.96
N LEU A 193 2.79 12.50 3.94
CA LEU A 193 3.60 11.68 3.01
C LEU A 193 4.79 10.96 3.69
N LEU A 194 5.07 11.26 4.96
CA LEU A 194 6.10 10.59 5.77
C LEU A 194 5.58 9.30 6.41
N ASP A 195 4.27 9.18 6.62
CA ASP A 195 3.61 7.90 6.90
C ASP A 195 3.08 7.37 5.57
N PRO A 196 3.60 6.24 5.08
CA PRO A 196 3.13 5.63 3.84
C PRO A 196 1.62 5.49 3.63
N LEU A 197 0.88 5.08 4.65
CA LEU A 197 -0.56 4.84 4.48
C LEU A 197 -1.32 6.17 4.50
N ALA A 198 -1.05 7.01 5.50
CA ALA A 198 -1.66 8.34 5.59
C ALA A 198 -1.28 9.21 4.39
N GLY A 199 -0.08 9.04 3.84
CA GLY A 199 0.40 9.71 2.65
C GLY A 199 -0.30 9.24 1.38
N THR A 200 -0.52 7.93 1.22
CA THR A 200 -1.30 7.35 0.11
C THR A 200 -2.70 7.95 0.10
N GLU A 201 -3.34 7.91 1.26
CA GLU A 201 -4.71 8.37 1.41
C GLU A 201 -4.82 9.87 1.17
N ALA A 202 -3.98 10.68 1.84
CA ALA A 202 -4.02 12.13 1.71
C ALA A 202 -3.71 12.59 0.27
N LEU A 203 -2.74 11.97 -0.41
CA LEU A 203 -2.49 12.30 -1.81
C LEU A 203 -3.62 11.81 -2.71
N GLY A 204 -4.13 10.60 -2.51
CA GLY A 204 -5.26 10.06 -3.26
C GLY A 204 -6.48 10.99 -3.19
N GLN A 205 -6.83 11.46 -1.99
CA GLN A 205 -7.90 12.44 -1.77
C GLN A 205 -7.62 13.77 -2.47
N ALA A 206 -6.37 14.27 -2.41
CA ALA A 206 -5.99 15.49 -3.08
C ALA A 206 -6.11 15.37 -4.61
N LEU A 207 -5.55 14.31 -5.20
CA LEU A 207 -5.59 14.04 -6.63
C LEU A 207 -7.01 13.81 -7.14
N ASP A 208 -7.84 13.13 -6.35
CA ASP A 208 -9.24 12.94 -6.69
C ASP A 208 -9.97 14.28 -6.75
N ALA A 209 -9.84 15.09 -5.70
CA ALA A 209 -10.55 16.35 -5.59
C ALA A 209 -10.12 17.37 -6.66
N ILE A 210 -8.82 17.46 -6.95
CA ILE A 210 -8.31 18.45 -7.89
C ILE A 210 -8.36 18.01 -9.35
N LEU A 211 -8.33 16.71 -9.68
CA LEU A 211 -8.24 16.26 -11.07
C LEU A 211 -9.17 15.12 -11.44
N VAL A 212 -9.17 13.99 -10.70
CA VAL A 212 -9.94 12.80 -11.11
C VAL A 212 -11.44 13.07 -11.08
N ALA A 213 -11.99 13.54 -9.97
CA ALA A 213 -13.42 13.80 -9.86
C ALA A 213 -13.91 14.89 -10.85
N PRO A 214 -13.20 16.01 -11.07
CA PRO A 214 -13.52 16.94 -12.17
C PRO A 214 -13.54 16.27 -13.54
N LEU A 215 -12.53 15.46 -13.86
CA LEU A 215 -12.44 14.77 -15.14
C LEU A 215 -13.58 13.76 -15.33
N VAL A 216 -13.91 12.99 -14.29
CA VAL A 216 -15.04 12.04 -14.28
C VAL A 216 -16.38 12.76 -14.42
N ARG A 217 -16.56 13.92 -13.78
CA ARG A 217 -17.77 14.75 -13.99
C ARG A 217 -17.89 15.20 -15.45
N ARG A 218 -16.76 15.53 -16.09
CA ARG A 218 -16.74 15.97 -17.49
C ARG A 218 -16.92 14.83 -18.47
N PHE A 219 -16.37 13.66 -18.16
CA PHE A 219 -16.40 12.44 -18.97
C PHE A 219 -16.87 11.26 -18.11
N PRO A 220 -18.20 11.15 -17.86
CA PRO A 220 -18.74 10.16 -16.93
C PRO A 220 -18.45 8.70 -17.29
N TRP A 221 -18.17 8.42 -18.56
CA TRP A 221 -17.85 7.08 -19.03
C TRP A 221 -16.42 6.61 -18.69
N ILE A 222 -15.55 7.46 -18.13
CA ILE A 222 -14.27 7.00 -17.55
C ILE A 222 -14.55 6.03 -16.39
N LEU A 223 -15.50 6.38 -15.51
CA LEU A 223 -15.90 5.58 -14.37
C LEU A 223 -17.43 5.51 -14.34
N PRO A 224 -18.04 4.59 -15.10
CA PRO A 224 -19.48 4.41 -15.04
C PRO A 224 -19.92 4.08 -13.61
N ALA A 225 -21.15 4.47 -13.26
CA ALA A 225 -21.63 4.44 -11.87
C ALA A 225 -21.64 3.04 -11.23
N ASP A 226 -21.64 1.99 -12.04
CA ASP A 226 -21.49 0.59 -11.62
C ASP A 226 -20.04 0.23 -11.20
N ARG A 227 -19.06 1.00 -11.67
CA ARG A 227 -17.63 0.89 -11.32
C ARG A 227 -17.21 1.88 -10.23
N ALA A 228 -17.97 2.96 -10.00
CA ALA A 228 -17.66 4.00 -9.02
C ALA A 228 -17.53 3.55 -7.54
N PRO A 229 -18.34 2.61 -7.01
CA PRO A 229 -18.21 2.16 -5.62
C PRO A 229 -16.82 1.56 -5.31
N TYR A 230 -16.21 0.91 -6.30
CA TYR A 230 -14.91 0.26 -6.17
C TYR A 230 -13.72 1.23 -6.12
N TYR A 231 -13.94 2.49 -6.51
CA TYR A 231 -12.92 3.55 -6.48
C TYR A 231 -13.23 4.64 -5.43
N ARG A 232 -14.44 4.63 -4.85
CA ARG A 232 -14.89 5.58 -3.82
C ARG A 232 -14.81 5.04 -2.39
N ASP A 233 -14.39 3.80 -2.19
CA ASP A 233 -13.95 3.32 -0.88
C ASP A 233 -12.42 3.44 -0.80
N PRO A 234 -11.87 4.62 -0.48
CA PRO A 234 -10.46 4.76 -0.18
C PRO A 234 -10.25 4.16 1.20
N ILE A 235 -10.26 2.83 1.31
CA ILE A 235 -10.19 2.14 2.60
C ILE A 235 -11.45 2.49 3.41
N GLN A 236 -12.44 1.59 3.51
CA GLN A 236 -13.29 1.65 4.69
C GLN A 236 -12.30 1.54 5.86
N HIS A 237 -12.03 2.68 6.50
CA HIS A 237 -11.39 2.70 7.79
C HIS A 237 -12.28 1.82 8.66
N SER A 238 -11.90 0.55 8.80
CA SER A 238 -12.22 -0.16 10.01
C SER A 238 -11.77 0.79 11.10
N GLU A 239 -12.71 1.33 11.89
CA GLU A 239 -12.32 2.07 13.09
C GLU A 239 -11.22 1.25 13.76
N PRO A 240 -10.06 1.87 14.10
CA PRO A 240 -8.96 1.13 14.69
C PRO A 240 -9.56 0.28 15.79
N ILE A 241 -9.39 -1.04 15.68
CA ILE A 241 -10.01 -1.93 16.63
C ILE A 241 -9.32 -1.62 17.94
N VAL A 242 -10.07 -0.97 18.83
CA VAL A 242 -9.58 -0.68 20.17
C VAL A 242 -9.56 -2.02 20.90
N MET A 243 -8.53 -2.80 20.63
CA MET A 243 -8.13 -3.87 21.52
C MET A 243 -7.65 -3.23 22.81
N GLU A 244 -8.06 -3.78 23.94
CA GLU A 244 -7.55 -3.33 25.24
C GLU A 244 -6.02 -3.53 25.24
N ASP A 245 -5.26 -2.45 25.46
CA ASP A 245 -3.79 -2.43 25.47
C ASP A 245 -3.18 -3.59 26.27
N ALA A 246 -3.89 -4.07 27.28
CA ALA A 246 -3.50 -5.17 28.16
C ALA A 246 -3.28 -6.50 27.42
N ASP A 247 -4.15 -6.87 26.47
CA ASP A 247 -4.04 -8.16 25.75
C ASP A 247 -2.90 -8.15 24.73
N TRP A 248 -2.65 -6.99 24.10
CA TRP A 248 -1.54 -6.81 23.17
C TRP A 248 -0.19 -6.79 23.90
N GLN A 249 -0.10 -6.03 24.99
CA GLN A 249 1.07 -6.01 25.88
C GLN A 249 1.36 -7.41 26.43
N ALA A 250 0.33 -8.17 26.79
CA ALA A 250 0.50 -9.54 27.24
C ALA A 250 1.08 -10.44 26.13
N LEU A 251 0.57 -10.36 24.90
CA LEU A 251 1.11 -11.13 23.76
C LEU A 251 2.60 -10.80 23.53
N LEU A 252 2.95 -9.52 23.47
CA LEU A 252 4.33 -9.05 23.26
C LEU A 252 5.25 -9.51 24.39
N CYS A 253 4.83 -9.37 25.65
CA CYS A 253 5.59 -9.89 26.80
C CYS A 253 5.82 -11.41 26.73
N SER A 254 4.82 -12.20 26.30
CA SER A 254 4.99 -13.64 26.12
C SER A 254 5.89 -14.00 24.94
N LEU A 255 5.91 -13.17 23.90
CA LEU A 255 6.83 -13.33 22.78
C LEU A 255 8.27 -13.02 23.22
N ASP A 256 8.49 -11.90 23.90
CA ASP A 256 9.79 -11.48 24.44
C ASP A 256 10.36 -12.52 25.41
N GLN A 257 9.53 -13.00 26.35
CA GLN A 257 9.91 -14.05 27.29
C GLN A 257 10.27 -15.36 26.58
N TRP A 258 9.59 -15.70 25.49
CA TRP A 258 9.96 -16.88 24.70
C TRP A 258 11.29 -16.67 23.97
N LEU A 259 11.50 -15.51 23.35
CA LEU A 259 12.72 -15.14 22.63
C LEU A 259 13.96 -15.14 23.54
N GLU A 260 13.83 -14.62 24.76
CA GLU A 260 14.92 -14.59 25.76
C GLU A 260 15.33 -15.99 26.25
N ASN A 261 14.39 -16.94 26.25
CA ASN A 261 14.63 -18.30 26.74
C ASN A 261 15.18 -19.26 25.67
N GLN A 262 15.39 -18.81 24.42
CA GLN A 262 15.97 -19.65 23.36
C GLN A 262 17.52 -19.59 23.37
N PRO A 263 18.22 -20.74 23.38
CA PRO A 263 19.67 -20.78 23.43
C PRO A 263 20.28 -20.33 22.09
N GLY A 264 20.80 -19.10 22.06
CA GLY A 264 21.57 -18.55 20.94
C GLY A 264 20.70 -18.02 19.80
N ASN A 265 20.88 -16.73 19.47
CA ASN A 265 20.15 -15.95 18.47
C ASN A 265 20.07 -16.54 17.03
N ALA A 266 20.75 -17.66 16.76
CA ALA A 266 20.87 -18.28 15.44
C ALA A 266 19.88 -19.42 15.15
N ARG A 267 19.15 -19.95 16.15
CA ARG A 267 18.22 -21.09 15.95
C ARG A 267 16.74 -20.79 16.24
N LEU A 268 16.35 -19.53 16.15
CA LEU A 268 14.99 -19.06 16.44
C LEU A 268 13.87 -19.69 15.57
N VAL A 269 14.21 -20.33 14.45
CA VAL A 269 13.26 -20.99 13.54
C VAL A 269 13.07 -22.48 13.87
N GLU A 270 14.04 -23.14 14.50
CA GLU A 270 14.01 -24.60 14.74
C GLU A 270 13.14 -25.00 15.95
N GLY A 271 12.83 -24.05 16.85
CA GLY A 271 12.01 -24.29 18.04
C GLY A 271 10.56 -23.79 17.96
N MET A 272 10.18 -23.04 16.92
CA MET A 272 8.80 -22.58 16.78
C MET A 272 7.89 -23.70 16.27
N PRO A 273 6.64 -23.80 16.77
CA PRO A 273 5.67 -24.77 16.26
C PRO A 273 5.29 -24.55 14.79
N ASP A 274 5.47 -23.32 14.31
CA ASP A 274 5.30 -22.91 12.91
C ASP A 274 6.33 -21.80 12.62
N PRO A 275 7.21 -21.95 11.61
CA PRO A 275 8.17 -20.91 11.22
C PRO A 275 7.52 -19.57 10.85
N ARG A 276 6.22 -19.53 10.55
CA ARG A 276 5.44 -18.32 10.21
C ARG A 276 4.79 -17.63 11.41
N MET A 277 4.93 -18.16 12.63
CA MET A 277 4.23 -17.62 13.81
C MET A 277 4.62 -16.18 14.14
N LEU A 278 5.88 -15.81 13.93
CA LEU A 278 6.36 -14.43 14.08
C LEU A 278 5.76 -13.49 13.02
N GLU A 279 5.72 -13.92 11.75
CA GLU A 279 5.12 -13.18 10.65
C GLU A 279 3.62 -12.91 10.92
N ASP A 280 2.93 -13.90 11.47
CA ASP A 280 1.53 -13.81 11.85
C ASP A 280 1.30 -12.82 13.01
N ILE A 281 2.17 -12.76 14.02
CA ILE A 281 2.04 -11.79 15.13
C ILE A 281 2.21 -10.35 14.63
N GLU A 282 3.19 -10.11 13.77
CA GLU A 282 3.41 -8.78 13.18
C GLU A 282 2.27 -8.38 12.25
N LEU A 283 1.74 -9.34 11.48
CA LEU A 283 0.57 -9.09 10.64
C LEU A 283 -0.68 -8.77 11.48
N LEU A 284 -0.85 -9.42 12.63
CA LEU A 284 -1.91 -9.09 13.60
C LEU A 284 -1.75 -7.69 14.18
N GLU A 285 -0.52 -7.26 14.47
CA GLU A 285 -0.24 -5.87 14.90
C GLU A 285 -0.74 -4.88 13.85
N TRP A 286 -0.39 -5.15 12.60
CA TRP A 286 -0.80 -4.31 11.47
C TRP A 286 -2.31 -4.27 11.28
N ILE A 287 -2.99 -5.41 11.41
CA ILE A 287 -4.45 -5.49 11.31
C ILE A 287 -5.12 -4.76 12.47
N ALA A 288 -4.62 -4.91 13.70
CA ALA A 288 -5.13 -4.20 14.89
C ALA A 288 -4.96 -2.68 14.77
N LEU A 289 -3.88 -2.22 14.12
CA LEU A 289 -3.63 -0.81 13.81
C LEU A 289 -4.43 -0.29 12.60
N GLY A 290 -5.33 -1.10 12.01
CA GLY A 290 -6.18 -0.71 10.87
C GLY A 290 -5.45 -0.62 9.52
N LYS A 291 -4.29 -1.28 9.37
CA LYS A 291 -3.33 -1.00 8.28
C LYS A 291 -3.42 -1.84 6.99
N PRO A 292 -4.22 -2.92 6.87
CA PRO A 292 -4.46 -3.52 5.55
C PRO A 292 -5.94 -3.52 5.11
N ALA A 293 -6.18 -3.12 3.86
CA ALA A 293 -7.48 -3.20 3.16
C ALA A 293 -8.03 -4.62 2.97
N ALA A 294 -7.25 -5.66 3.32
CA ALA A 294 -7.63 -7.07 3.27
C ALA A 294 -7.57 -7.76 4.66
N GLY A 295 -7.70 -6.98 5.75
CA GLY A 295 -7.59 -7.49 7.12
C GLY A 295 -8.48 -8.70 7.41
N ALA A 296 -9.74 -8.68 6.97
CA ALA A 296 -10.68 -9.79 7.16
C ALA A 296 -10.22 -11.10 6.49
N ASP A 297 -9.75 -11.04 5.25
CA ASP A 297 -9.25 -12.21 4.51
C ASP A 297 -7.98 -12.78 5.14
N LEU A 298 -7.08 -11.89 5.59
CA LEU A 298 -5.84 -12.28 6.27
C LEU A 298 -6.14 -12.92 7.63
N LEU A 299 -7.06 -12.34 8.43
CA LEU A 299 -7.54 -12.92 9.68
C LEU A 299 -8.17 -14.31 9.45
N ALA A 300 -8.99 -14.46 8.41
CA ALA A 300 -9.63 -15.73 8.07
C ALA A 300 -8.60 -16.82 7.70
N GLU A 301 -7.60 -16.48 6.90
CA GLU A 301 -6.51 -17.39 6.53
C GLU A 301 -5.71 -17.82 7.75
N MET A 302 -5.34 -16.87 8.61
CA MET A 302 -4.64 -17.13 9.86
C MET A 302 -5.48 -18.01 10.80
N LEU A 303 -6.76 -17.70 10.99
CA LEU A 303 -7.70 -18.53 11.76
C LEU A 303 -7.72 -19.97 11.27
N GLN A 304 -7.79 -20.17 9.95
CA GLN A 304 -7.80 -21.49 9.35
C GLN A 304 -6.48 -22.22 9.59
N ARG A 305 -5.35 -21.53 9.48
CA ARG A 305 -4.00 -22.06 9.73
C ARG A 305 -3.86 -22.50 11.18
N TYR A 306 -4.19 -21.64 12.15
CA TYR A 306 -4.10 -21.95 13.57
C TYR A 306 -5.10 -23.02 14.03
N ARG A 307 -6.27 -23.16 13.37
CA ARG A 307 -7.19 -24.30 13.58
C ARG A 307 -6.61 -25.63 13.08
N ARG A 308 -5.83 -25.62 12.00
CA ARG A 308 -5.13 -26.80 11.49
C ARG A 308 -3.97 -27.19 12.40
N LEU A 309 -3.23 -26.20 12.91
CA LEU A 309 -2.11 -26.40 13.84
C LEU A 309 -2.54 -26.88 15.23
N SER A 310 -3.77 -26.58 15.70
CA SER A 310 -4.27 -27.11 16.98
C SER A 310 -4.40 -28.64 17.04
N ARG A 311 -4.18 -29.34 15.93
CA ARG A 311 -4.14 -30.81 15.89
C ARG A 311 -2.75 -31.40 16.19
N SER A 312 -1.71 -30.57 16.21
CA SER A 312 -0.35 -30.95 16.64
C SER A 312 0.07 -30.06 17.81
N GLU A 313 0.06 -30.59 19.03
CA GLU A 313 0.53 -29.82 20.19
C GLU A 313 2.06 -29.70 20.18
N PRO A 314 2.62 -28.47 20.27
CA PRO A 314 4.04 -28.32 20.52
C PRO A 314 4.36 -28.76 21.95
N ASN A 315 5.50 -29.42 22.11
CA ASN A 315 5.98 -29.88 23.42
C ASN A 315 6.35 -28.72 24.37
N ASP A 316 6.58 -27.52 23.84
CA ASP A 316 6.90 -26.30 24.60
C ASP A 316 5.61 -25.62 25.12
N GLU A 317 5.53 -25.44 26.45
CA GLU A 317 4.43 -24.76 27.14
C GLU A 317 4.28 -23.29 26.74
N THR A 318 5.39 -22.58 26.53
CA THR A 318 5.39 -21.17 26.13
C THR A 318 4.88 -21.02 24.71
N ALA A 319 5.26 -21.93 23.82
CA ALA A 319 4.76 -21.95 22.45
C ALA A 319 3.26 -22.30 22.38
N ARG A 320 2.77 -23.17 23.29
CA ARG A 320 1.33 -23.41 23.48
C ARG A 320 0.60 -22.16 23.97
N GLN A 321 1.20 -21.39 24.88
CA GLN A 321 0.63 -20.13 25.38
C GLN A 321 0.56 -19.06 24.30
N ILE A 322 1.63 -18.84 23.53
CA ILE A 322 1.64 -17.89 22.40
C ILE A 322 0.58 -18.27 21.38
N ARG A 323 0.50 -19.55 20.98
CA ARG A 323 -0.51 -20.05 20.06
C ARG A 323 -1.93 -19.82 20.55
N ARG A 324 -2.21 -20.11 21.83
CA ARG A 324 -3.54 -19.88 22.45
C ARG A 324 -3.90 -18.39 22.46
N ARG A 325 -2.92 -17.50 22.67
CA ARG A 325 -3.13 -16.05 22.62
C ARG A 325 -3.39 -15.57 21.20
N ILE A 326 -2.60 -15.99 20.21
CA ILE A 326 -2.86 -15.70 18.79
C ILE A 326 -4.27 -16.16 18.39
N GLN A 327 -4.67 -17.37 18.77
CA GLN A 327 -6.01 -17.89 18.48
C GLN A 327 -7.14 -17.10 19.15
N ARG A 328 -6.89 -16.53 20.33
CA ARG A 328 -7.85 -15.69 21.04
C ARG A 328 -8.00 -14.34 20.34
N LEU A 329 -6.87 -13.67 20.10
CA LEU A 329 -6.81 -12.39 19.40
C LEU A 329 -7.42 -12.47 18.01
N LEU A 330 -7.13 -13.53 17.26
CA LEU A 330 -7.74 -13.81 15.97
C LEU A 330 -9.27 -13.93 16.05
N LYS A 331 -9.81 -14.56 17.11
CA LYS A 331 -11.27 -14.69 17.29
C LYS A 331 -11.91 -13.37 17.69
N GLU A 332 -11.25 -12.58 18.52
CA GLU A 332 -11.71 -11.26 18.98
C GLU A 332 -11.73 -10.27 17.82
N LEU A 333 -10.63 -10.19 17.05
CA LEU A 333 -10.54 -9.41 15.82
C LEU A 333 -11.62 -9.84 14.82
N TYR A 334 -11.74 -11.14 14.52
CA TYR A 334 -12.76 -11.65 13.60
C TYR A 334 -14.22 -11.46 14.09
N ALA A 335 -14.45 -11.28 15.39
CA ALA A 335 -15.78 -11.02 15.94
C ALA A 335 -16.13 -9.52 15.98
N THR A 336 -15.18 -8.63 15.67
CA THR A 336 -15.38 -7.19 15.72
C THR A 336 -16.13 -6.72 14.47
N PRO A 337 -17.36 -6.15 14.58
CA PRO A 337 -18.18 -5.79 13.43
C PRO A 337 -17.57 -4.71 12.52
N SER A 338 -16.66 -3.88 13.05
CA SER A 338 -16.00 -2.80 12.29
C SER A 338 -14.96 -3.28 11.27
N LEU A 339 -14.67 -4.58 11.22
CA LEU A 339 -13.71 -5.19 10.29
C LEU A 339 -14.34 -5.72 8.99
N PHE A 340 -15.67 -5.73 8.86
CA PHE A 340 -16.41 -6.37 7.76
C PHE A 340 -17.37 -5.46 7.03
#